data_AF-A0A420D295-F1
#
_entry.id   AF-A0A420D295-F1
#
_cell.length_a   1.000
_cell.length_b   1.000
_cell.length_c   1.000
_cell.angle_alpha   90.00
_cell.angle_beta   90.00
_cell.angle_gamma   90.00
#
_symmetry.space_group_name_H-M   'P 1'
#
loop_
_entity.id
_entity.type
_entity.pdbx_description
1 polymer ?
#
loop_
_entity_poly.entity_id
_entity_poly.type
_entity_poly.pdbx_seq_one_letter_code
_entity_poly.pdbx_strand_id
1 'polypeptide(L)'
;MSEEIVIGANAGIFDFVRDADQFATKLVVSGSGVAGLISLSDIQQLPVRAALFSLITSLEMAMAMAIQRKWPEARLWLECLSEGRQQKLQDEIQKAKKLDGFISELSFTQFSDKSDLIRKAGILSGAKLQAKESLDEIRKLRDQIAHANGYADTPEEAKKVCRIVRTIYQLKEELIAYATEAHSEPGTA
;
A
#
# COMPACT_ATOMS: atom_id res chain seq x y z
N MET A 1 23.27 -20.33 -19.83
CA MET A 1 21.97 -20.12 -19.18
C MET A 1 21.64 -18.65 -19.34
N SER A 2 20.46 -18.31 -19.85
CA SER A 2 20.02 -16.91 -19.87
C SER A 2 19.90 -16.42 -18.42
N GLU A 3 20.38 -15.19 -18.15
CA GLU A 3 20.29 -14.55 -16.82
C GLU A 3 18.84 -14.46 -16.32
N GLU A 4 17.86 -14.60 -17.21
CA GLU A 4 16.42 -14.60 -16.93
C GLU A 4 15.94 -15.73 -15.99
N ILE A 5 16.69 -16.83 -15.86
CA ILE A 5 16.28 -18.03 -15.11
C ILE A 5 16.79 -18.01 -13.65
N VAL A 6 17.65 -17.05 -13.28
CA VAL A 6 18.32 -17.04 -11.97
C VAL A 6 17.87 -15.86 -11.11
N ILE A 7 17.72 -16.10 -9.80
CA ILE A 7 17.61 -15.06 -8.77
C ILE A 7 18.70 -15.29 -7.72
N GLY A 8 19.40 -14.23 -7.31
CA GLY A 8 20.37 -14.33 -6.22
C GLY A 8 19.66 -14.56 -4.88
N ALA A 9 20.25 -15.35 -3.98
CA ALA A 9 19.69 -15.61 -2.65
C ALA A 9 19.49 -14.34 -1.78
N ASN A 10 20.13 -13.23 -2.14
CA ASN A 10 19.99 -11.94 -1.47
C ASN A 10 18.89 -11.05 -2.06
N ALA A 11 18.16 -11.53 -3.08
CA ALA A 11 17.04 -10.76 -3.64
C ALA A 11 15.94 -10.56 -2.59
N GLY A 12 15.42 -9.35 -2.50
CA GLY A 12 14.35 -9.03 -1.57
C GLY A 12 13.03 -9.71 -1.95
N ILE A 13 12.21 -10.05 -0.95
CA ILE A 13 10.86 -10.59 -1.16
C ILE A 13 10.04 -9.65 -2.06
N PHE A 14 10.20 -8.34 -1.91
CA PHE A 14 9.50 -7.36 -2.73
C PHE A 14 9.88 -7.41 -4.21
N ASP A 15 11.16 -7.61 -4.53
CA ASP A 15 11.61 -7.76 -5.92
C ASP A 15 11.05 -9.03 -6.54
N PHE A 16 11.02 -10.13 -5.76
CA PHE A 16 10.36 -11.36 -6.17
C PHE A 16 8.88 -11.12 -6.50
N VAL A 17 8.09 -10.58 -5.55
CA VAL A 17 6.65 -10.41 -5.71
C VAL A 17 6.30 -9.44 -6.83
N ARG A 18 7.11 -8.40 -7.05
CA ARG A 18 6.92 -7.45 -8.15
C ARG A 18 6.97 -8.13 -9.51
N ASP A 19 7.84 -9.13 -9.69
CA ASP A 19 8.19 -9.67 -11.01
C ASP A 19 7.79 -11.15 -11.19
N ALA A 20 7.20 -11.80 -10.18
CA ALA A 20 6.86 -13.23 -10.16
C ALA A 20 5.93 -13.71 -11.29
N ASP A 21 5.15 -12.80 -11.90
CA ASP A 21 4.28 -13.10 -13.05
C ASP A 21 5.00 -13.04 -14.41
N GLN A 22 6.26 -12.59 -14.45
CA GLN A 22 7.05 -12.45 -15.68
C GLN A 22 7.86 -13.70 -16.03
N PHE A 23 7.93 -14.66 -15.11
CA PHE A 23 8.68 -15.90 -15.28
C PHE A 23 7.87 -17.08 -14.74
N ALA A 24 8.05 -18.26 -15.34
CA ALA A 24 7.40 -19.48 -14.85
C ALA A 24 8.03 -19.95 -13.53
N THR A 25 9.36 -20.03 -13.50
CA THR A 25 10.17 -20.42 -12.35
C THR A 25 11.54 -19.75 -12.41
N LYS A 26 12.17 -19.52 -11.26
CA LYS A 26 13.57 -19.08 -11.15
C LYS A 26 14.34 -19.98 -10.20
N LEU A 27 15.60 -20.24 -10.53
CA LEU A 27 16.55 -20.91 -9.66
C LEU A 27 17.13 -19.90 -8.67
N VAL A 28 17.05 -20.20 -7.38
CA VAL A 28 17.72 -19.43 -6.33
C VAL A 28 19.17 -19.89 -6.28
N VAL A 29 20.12 -18.99 -6.50
CA VAL A 29 21.56 -19.30 -6.50
C VAL A 29 22.24 -18.66 -5.30
N SER A 30 23.08 -19.44 -4.62
CA SER A 30 23.90 -19.00 -3.50
C SER A 30 25.32 -19.56 -3.64
N GLY A 31 26.33 -18.69 -3.63
CA GLY A 31 27.71 -19.07 -3.91
C GLY A 31 27.85 -19.73 -5.29
N SER A 32 28.43 -20.93 -5.33
CA SER A 32 28.67 -21.68 -6.57
C SER A 32 27.55 -22.65 -6.95
N GLY A 33 26.39 -22.62 -6.28
CA GLY A 33 25.35 -23.63 -6.45
C GLY A 33 23.92 -23.10 -6.43
N VAL A 34 23.00 -23.97 -6.87
CA VAL A 34 21.56 -23.75 -6.76
C VAL A 34 21.13 -24.10 -5.33
N ALA A 35 20.59 -23.11 -4.62
CA ALA A 35 20.07 -23.22 -3.27
C ALA A 35 18.57 -23.54 -3.23
N GLY A 36 17.84 -23.31 -4.33
CA GLY A 36 16.41 -23.60 -4.40
C GLY A 36 15.75 -23.23 -5.73
N LEU A 37 14.42 -23.33 -5.75
CA LEU A 37 13.55 -22.96 -6.86
C LEU A 37 12.44 -22.09 -6.29
N ILE A 38 12.09 -21.02 -7.00
CA ILE A 38 10.90 -20.23 -6.76
C ILE A 38 9.99 -20.23 -7.99
N SER A 39 8.70 -20.11 -7.75
CA SER A 39 7.65 -20.09 -8.77
C SER A 39 6.54 -19.12 -8.37
N LEU A 40 5.58 -18.92 -9.27
CA LEU A 40 4.42 -18.06 -9.01
C LEU A 40 3.61 -18.52 -7.77
N SER A 41 3.58 -19.82 -7.44
CA SER A 41 2.83 -20.30 -6.27
C SER A 41 3.43 -19.83 -4.94
N ASP A 42 4.70 -19.45 -4.93
CA ASP A 42 5.36 -18.98 -3.71
C ASP A 42 4.83 -17.62 -3.23
N ILE A 43 4.03 -16.93 -4.05
CA ILE A 43 3.27 -15.74 -3.63
C ILE A 43 2.39 -16.03 -2.41
N GLN A 44 1.89 -17.26 -2.24
CA GLN A 44 1.04 -17.63 -1.10
C GLN A 44 1.82 -17.87 0.20
N GLN A 45 3.16 -17.93 0.14
CA GLN A 45 3.94 -18.27 1.33
C GLN A 45 3.80 -17.22 2.43
N LEU A 46 3.83 -17.68 3.68
CA LEU A 46 3.68 -16.82 4.85
C LEU A 46 4.65 -15.60 4.88
N PRO A 47 5.94 -15.73 4.51
CA PRO A 47 6.83 -14.57 4.43
C PRO A 47 6.38 -13.54 3.39
N VAL A 48 5.80 -13.97 2.26
CA VAL A 48 5.24 -13.07 1.24
C VAL A 48 4.01 -12.34 1.78
N ARG A 49 3.12 -13.06 2.48
CA ARG A 49 1.95 -12.44 3.13
C ARG A 49 2.36 -11.32 4.09
N ALA A 50 3.37 -11.57 4.93
CA ALA A 50 3.89 -10.57 5.87
C ALA A 50 4.50 -9.36 5.14
N ALA A 51 5.27 -9.60 4.07
CA ALA A 51 5.84 -8.54 3.25
C ALA A 51 4.75 -7.68 2.58
N LEU A 52 3.74 -8.31 1.97
CA LEU A 52 2.61 -7.62 1.35
C LEU A 52 1.83 -6.76 2.37
N PHE A 53 1.60 -7.29 3.58
CA PHE A 53 0.99 -6.52 4.66
C PHE A 53 1.82 -5.26 4.98
N SER A 54 3.13 -5.42 5.17
CA SER A 54 4.05 -4.30 5.41
C SER A 54 4.04 -3.28 4.26
N LEU A 55 3.98 -3.71 3.01
CA LEU A 55 3.92 -2.84 1.85
C LEU A 55 2.64 -1.99 1.85
N ILE A 56 1.49 -2.61 2.11
CA ILE A 56 0.20 -1.92 2.20
C ILE A 56 0.19 -0.95 3.39
N THR A 57 0.72 -1.34 4.54
CA THR A 57 0.87 -0.42 5.69
C THR A 57 1.75 0.79 5.32
N SER A 58 2.84 0.57 4.58
CA SER A 58 3.70 1.68 4.12
C SER A 58 2.97 2.63 3.17
N LEU A 59 2.06 2.11 2.34
CA LEU A 59 1.19 2.93 1.50
C LEU A 59 0.22 3.76 2.36
N GLU A 60 -0.41 3.17 3.39
CA GLU A 60 -1.28 3.92 4.30
C GLU A 60 -0.56 5.07 5.01
N MET A 61 0.72 4.88 5.37
CA MET A 61 1.55 5.94 5.93
C MET A 61 1.80 7.06 4.91
N ALA A 62 2.13 6.73 3.66
CA ALA A 62 2.30 7.72 2.60
C ALA A 62 1.00 8.48 2.31
N MET A 63 -0.14 7.80 2.32
CA MET A 63 -1.46 8.44 2.22
C MET A 63 -1.70 9.41 3.36
N ALA A 64 -1.40 9.03 4.61
CA ALA A 64 -1.55 9.90 5.77
C ALA A 64 -0.67 11.15 5.66
N MET A 65 0.58 11.02 5.21
CA MET A 65 1.47 12.16 4.97
C MET A 65 0.90 13.13 3.92
N ALA A 66 0.40 12.59 2.80
CA ALA A 66 -0.20 13.39 1.74
C ALA A 66 -1.49 14.09 2.20
N ILE A 67 -2.33 13.42 3.00
CA ILE A 67 -3.54 14.00 3.60
C ILE A 67 -3.16 15.14 4.56
N GLN A 68 -2.21 14.91 5.45
CA GLN A 68 -1.75 15.91 6.42
C GLN A 68 -1.17 17.14 5.73
N ARG A 69 -0.51 16.98 4.59
CA ARG A 69 -0.05 18.09 3.78
C ARG A 69 -1.21 18.85 3.12
N LYS A 70 -2.15 18.13 2.49
CA LYS A 70 -3.30 18.75 1.82
C LYS A 70 -4.17 19.54 2.80
N TRP A 71 -4.33 19.01 4.00
CA TRP A 71 -5.12 19.57 5.10
C TRP A 71 -4.30 19.59 6.38
N PRO A 72 -3.53 20.66 6.64
CA PRO A 72 -2.70 20.78 7.84
C PRO A 72 -3.50 20.72 9.14
N GLU A 73 -4.72 21.26 9.12
CA GLU A 73 -5.63 21.19 10.26
C GLU A 73 -6.51 19.96 10.20
N ALA A 74 -6.55 19.18 11.29
CA ALA A 74 -7.29 17.92 11.35
C ALA A 74 -8.79 18.09 11.05
N ARG A 75 -9.37 19.21 11.47
CA ARG A 75 -10.77 19.55 11.24
C ARG A 75 -11.14 19.56 9.75
N LEU A 76 -10.24 20.04 8.89
CA LEU A 76 -10.54 20.23 7.46
C LEU A 76 -10.73 18.90 6.72
N TRP A 77 -9.88 17.91 7.00
CA TRP A 77 -10.06 16.58 6.41
C TRP A 77 -11.16 15.79 7.12
N LEU A 78 -11.42 16.02 8.42
CA LEU A 78 -12.54 15.39 9.13
C LEU A 78 -13.89 15.79 8.53
N GLU A 79 -14.07 17.06 8.18
CA GLU A 79 -15.28 17.56 7.50
C GLU A 79 -15.48 16.94 6.11
N CYS A 80 -14.44 16.35 5.52
CA CYS A 80 -14.55 15.58 4.29
C CYS A 80 -15.09 14.16 4.50
N LEU A 81 -15.21 13.66 5.73
CA LEU A 81 -15.79 12.34 6.02
C LEU A 81 -17.31 12.45 6.28
N SER A 82 -18.04 11.34 6.15
CA SER A 82 -19.47 11.33 6.52
C SER A 82 -19.65 11.53 8.02
N GLU A 83 -20.78 12.14 8.43
CA GLU A 83 -21.08 12.40 9.85
C GLU A 83 -20.97 11.14 10.71
N GLY A 84 -21.51 10.02 10.23
CA GLY A 84 -21.42 8.74 10.93
C GLY A 84 -19.98 8.22 11.08
N ARG A 85 -19.07 8.55 10.15
CA ARG A 85 -17.65 8.20 10.30
C ARG A 85 -16.92 9.16 11.23
N GLN A 86 -17.23 10.46 11.17
CA GLN A 86 -16.69 11.46 12.09
C GLN A 86 -17.01 11.10 13.55
N GLN A 87 -18.26 10.74 13.84
CA GLN A 87 -18.68 10.32 15.20
C GLN A 87 -17.90 9.11 15.69
N LYS A 88 -17.76 8.06 14.86
CA LYS A 88 -16.97 6.87 15.23
C LYS A 88 -15.52 7.19 15.53
N LEU A 89 -14.89 8.04 14.71
CA LEU A 89 -13.51 8.47 14.93
C LEU A 89 -13.38 9.25 16.24
N GLN A 90 -14.32 10.17 16.52
CA GLN A 90 -14.32 10.92 17.77
C GLN A 90 -14.46 9.99 18.98
N ASP A 91 -15.33 8.99 18.93
CA ASP A 91 -15.49 8.01 20.01
C ASP A 91 -14.19 7.20 20.23
N GLU A 92 -13.55 6.74 19.16
CA GLU A 92 -12.28 6.01 19.22
C GLU A 92 -11.15 6.87 19.80
N ILE A 93 -11.03 8.13 19.35
CA ILE A 93 -10.06 9.10 19.86
C ILE A 93 -10.29 9.40 21.34
N GLN A 94 -11.54 9.61 21.76
CA GLN A 94 -11.87 9.89 23.16
C GLN A 94 -11.54 8.70 24.07
N LYS A 95 -11.80 7.47 23.61
CA LYS A 95 -11.39 6.26 24.34
C LYS A 95 -9.87 6.17 24.44
N ALA A 96 -9.14 6.42 23.35
CA ALA A 96 -7.68 6.37 23.35
C ALA A 96 -7.06 7.44 24.26
N LYS A 97 -7.58 8.68 24.26
CA LYS A 97 -7.12 9.75 25.16
C LYS A 97 -7.29 9.40 26.64
N LYS A 98 -8.37 8.69 27.01
CA LYS A 98 -8.58 8.21 28.39
C LYS A 98 -7.61 7.12 28.82
N LEU A 99 -7.06 6.37 27.86
CA LEU A 99 -6.14 5.26 28.09
C LEU A 99 -4.68 5.62 27.78
N ASP A 100 -4.37 6.89 27.58
CA ASP A 100 -3.04 7.40 27.16
C ASP A 100 -2.48 6.74 25.88
N GLY A 101 -3.37 6.28 25.00
CA GLY A 101 -3.04 5.60 23.74
C GLY A 101 -3.20 6.49 22.50
N PHE A 102 -3.31 7.81 22.68
CA PHE A 102 -3.52 8.75 21.58
C PHE A 102 -2.20 9.09 20.88
N ILE A 103 -2.14 8.86 19.57
CA ILE A 103 -0.96 9.19 18.74
C ILE A 103 -1.27 10.39 17.83
N SER A 104 -2.28 10.25 16.97
CA SER A 104 -2.77 11.31 16.08
C SER A 104 -4.20 11.01 15.64
N GLU A 105 -4.97 11.99 15.19
CA GLU A 105 -6.31 11.75 14.65
C GLU A 105 -6.26 10.85 13.40
N LEU A 106 -5.29 11.06 12.51
CA LEU A 106 -5.12 10.27 11.28
C LEU A 106 -4.82 8.80 11.56
N SER A 107 -4.18 8.46 12.68
CA SER A 107 -3.93 7.04 13.03
C SER A 107 -5.19 6.25 13.36
N PHE A 108 -6.32 6.91 13.68
CA PHE A 108 -7.61 6.24 13.90
C PHE A 108 -8.41 6.03 12.61
N THR A 109 -7.94 6.61 11.49
CA THR A 109 -8.59 6.41 10.19
C THR A 109 -8.28 5.03 9.62
N GLN A 110 -9.24 4.47 8.89
CA GLN A 110 -9.09 3.22 8.15
C GLN A 110 -8.58 3.49 6.73
N PHE A 111 -8.06 2.46 6.04
CA PHE A 111 -7.66 2.56 4.63
C PHE A 111 -8.76 3.16 3.75
N SER A 112 -10.03 2.79 3.96
CA SER A 112 -11.17 3.33 3.20
C SER A 112 -11.33 4.84 3.40
N ASP A 113 -11.16 5.33 4.64
CA ASP A 113 -11.21 6.76 4.92
C ASP A 113 -10.10 7.49 4.19
N LYS A 114 -8.87 6.97 4.26
CA LYS A 114 -7.71 7.54 3.57
C LYS A 114 -7.88 7.52 2.06
N SER A 115 -8.42 6.43 1.50
CA SER A 115 -8.71 6.29 0.07
C SER A 115 -9.71 7.34 -0.41
N ASP A 116 -10.77 7.57 0.36
CA ASP A 116 -11.77 8.60 0.07
C ASP A 116 -11.16 10.00 0.14
N LEU A 117 -10.33 10.28 1.15
CA LEU A 117 -9.64 11.56 1.32
C LEU A 117 -8.66 11.84 0.18
N ILE A 118 -7.81 10.87 -0.19
CA ILE A 118 -6.87 11.00 -1.32
C ILE A 118 -7.63 11.30 -2.62
N ARG A 119 -8.76 10.61 -2.85
CA ARG A 119 -9.59 10.84 -4.03
C ARG A 119 -10.22 12.24 -4.03
N LYS A 120 -10.71 12.72 -2.88
CA LYS A 120 -11.28 14.06 -2.73
C LYS A 120 -10.22 15.15 -2.86
N ALA A 121 -9.00 14.88 -2.40
CA ALA A 121 -7.86 15.79 -2.49
C ALA A 121 -7.39 16.02 -3.93
N GLY A 122 -7.63 15.05 -4.82
CA GLY A 122 -7.21 15.10 -6.23
C GLY A 122 -5.69 15.05 -6.39
N ILE A 123 -5.00 14.32 -5.51
CA ILE A 123 -3.52 14.29 -5.45
C ILE A 123 -2.92 13.39 -6.54
N LEU A 124 -3.63 12.33 -6.92
CA LEU A 124 -3.14 11.34 -7.88
C LEU A 124 -3.28 11.86 -9.32
N SER A 125 -2.23 11.66 -10.12
CA SER A 125 -2.12 12.14 -11.51
C SER A 125 -2.98 11.36 -12.51
N GLY A 126 -3.43 10.15 -12.14
CA GLY A 126 -4.30 9.30 -12.95
C GLY A 126 -5.77 9.73 -13.00
N ALA A 127 -6.52 9.15 -13.94
CA ALA A 127 -7.97 9.39 -14.03
C ALA A 127 -8.66 8.98 -12.71
N LYS A 128 -9.59 9.82 -12.22
CA LYS A 128 -10.32 9.57 -10.95
C LYS A 128 -10.91 8.15 -10.85
N LEU A 129 -11.37 7.59 -11.97
CA LEU A 129 -11.93 6.24 -12.03
C LEU A 129 -10.84 5.17 -11.80
N GLN A 130 -9.71 5.28 -12.49
CA GLN A 130 -8.58 4.35 -12.36
C GLN A 130 -7.98 4.38 -10.95
N ALA A 131 -7.86 5.56 -10.35
CA ALA A 131 -7.41 5.72 -8.97
C ALA A 131 -8.35 5.01 -7.98
N LYS A 132 -9.67 5.14 -8.18
CA LYS A 132 -10.68 4.47 -7.35
C LYS A 132 -10.59 2.95 -7.48
N GLU A 133 -10.51 2.43 -8.70
CA GLU A 133 -10.39 0.99 -8.96
C GLU A 133 -9.12 0.43 -8.32
N SER A 134 -7.97 1.09 -8.53
CA SER A 134 -6.69 0.69 -7.95
C SER A 134 -6.74 0.62 -6.42
N LEU A 135 -7.30 1.64 -5.77
CA LEU A 135 -7.42 1.66 -4.30
C LEU A 135 -8.40 0.59 -3.78
N ASP A 136 -9.46 0.26 -4.53
CA ASP A 136 -10.39 -0.82 -4.18
C ASP A 136 -9.73 -2.21 -4.30
N GLU A 137 -8.91 -2.42 -5.34
CA GLU A 137 -8.15 -3.67 -5.48
C GLU A 137 -7.13 -3.86 -4.36
N ILE A 138 -6.41 -2.80 -3.99
CA ILE A 138 -5.46 -2.82 -2.86
C ILE A 138 -6.20 -3.13 -1.55
N ARG A 139 -7.36 -2.50 -1.32
CA ARG A 139 -8.19 -2.77 -0.14
C ARG A 139 -8.62 -4.23 -0.08
N LYS A 140 -9.11 -4.80 -1.18
CA LYS A 140 -9.52 -6.21 -1.24
C LYS A 140 -8.35 -7.14 -0.93
N LEU A 141 -7.18 -6.89 -1.52
CA LEU A 141 -5.97 -7.66 -1.23
C LEU A 141 -5.59 -7.57 0.26
N ARG A 142 -5.62 -6.37 0.85
CA ARG A 142 -5.38 -6.16 2.29
C ARG A 142 -6.32 -7.01 3.15
N ASP A 143 -7.61 -6.98 2.84
CA ASP A 143 -8.62 -7.71 3.60
C ASP A 143 -8.39 -9.22 3.49
N GLN A 144 -8.07 -9.75 2.29
CA GLN A 144 -7.71 -11.16 2.11
C GLN A 144 -6.45 -11.56 2.89
N ILE A 145 -5.42 -10.69 2.88
CA ILE A 145 -4.18 -10.90 3.63
C ILE A 145 -4.45 -10.97 5.14
N ALA A 146 -5.23 -10.03 5.67
CA ALA A 146 -5.50 -9.91 7.11
C ALA A 146 -6.37 -11.05 7.65
N HIS A 147 -7.32 -11.56 6.85
CA HIS A 147 -8.24 -12.61 7.28
C HIS A 147 -7.72 -14.04 7.05
N ALA A 148 -6.43 -14.21 6.74
CA ALA A 148 -5.84 -15.51 6.40
C ALA A 148 -6.54 -16.23 5.21
N ASN A 149 -7.23 -15.48 4.35
CA ASN A 149 -7.89 -16.03 3.16
C ASN A 149 -6.86 -16.37 2.08
N GLY A 150 -7.30 -17.19 1.12
CA GLY A 150 -6.64 -17.31 -0.17
C GLY A 150 -6.64 -15.98 -0.91
N TYR A 151 -5.44 -15.47 -1.24
CA TYR A 151 -5.24 -14.23 -1.99
C TYR A 151 -4.51 -14.44 -3.32
N ALA A 152 -4.06 -15.65 -3.58
CA ALA A 152 -3.28 -16.04 -4.76
C ALA A 152 -3.48 -17.52 -5.08
N ASP A 153 -4.67 -18.07 -4.82
CA ASP A 153 -4.98 -19.50 -4.90
C ASP A 153 -4.86 -20.04 -6.33
N THR A 154 -5.14 -19.17 -7.29
CA THR A 154 -5.00 -19.44 -8.72
C THR A 154 -3.82 -18.66 -9.33
N PRO A 155 -3.24 -19.14 -10.46
CA PRO A 155 -2.24 -18.38 -11.20
C PRO A 155 -2.72 -16.97 -11.59
N GLU A 156 -3.99 -16.82 -11.92
CA GLU A 156 -4.59 -15.53 -12.29
C GLU A 156 -4.62 -14.55 -11.12
N GLU A 157 -4.98 -15.02 -9.91
CA GLU A 157 -4.93 -14.23 -8.69
C GLU A 157 -3.49 -13.89 -8.29
N ALA A 158 -2.57 -14.85 -8.39
CA ALA A 158 -1.15 -14.62 -8.13
C ALA A 158 -0.56 -13.54 -9.06
N LYS A 159 -0.89 -13.59 -10.37
CA LYS A 159 -0.54 -12.52 -11.32
C LYS A 159 -1.19 -11.18 -10.97
N LYS A 160 -2.44 -11.21 -10.49
CA LYS A 160 -3.13 -10.01 -10.01
C LYS A 160 -2.39 -9.38 -8.82
N VAL A 161 -1.88 -10.17 -7.89
CA VAL A 161 -1.06 -9.66 -6.77
C VAL A 161 0.17 -8.94 -7.28
N CYS A 162 0.92 -9.50 -8.24
CA CYS A 162 2.09 -8.82 -8.84
C CYS A 162 1.73 -7.45 -9.44
N ARG A 163 0.61 -7.38 -10.17
CA ARG A 163 0.10 -6.10 -10.71
C ARG A 163 -0.26 -5.11 -9.62
N ILE A 164 -0.97 -5.54 -8.57
CA ILE A 164 -1.32 -4.68 -7.43
C ILE A 164 -0.05 -4.16 -6.74
N VAL A 165 0.98 -4.99 -6.56
CA VAL A 165 2.26 -4.56 -5.97
C VAL A 165 2.90 -3.44 -6.80
N ARG A 166 2.95 -3.57 -8.12
CA ARG A 166 3.44 -2.49 -9.00
C ARG A 166 2.63 -1.20 -8.84
N THR A 167 1.30 -1.31 -8.79
CA THR A 167 0.41 -0.17 -8.56
C THR A 167 0.68 0.49 -7.19
N ILE A 168 0.92 -0.30 -6.13
CA ILE A 168 1.26 0.26 -4.81
C ILE A 168 2.56 1.08 -4.89
N TYR A 169 3.59 0.60 -5.58
CA TYR A 169 4.83 1.35 -5.76
C TYR A 169 4.59 2.69 -6.46
N GLN A 170 3.87 2.67 -7.59
CA GLN A 170 3.54 3.90 -8.34
C GLN A 170 2.78 4.91 -7.49
N LEU A 171 1.71 4.47 -6.81
CA LEU A 171 0.92 5.34 -5.94
C LEU A 171 1.75 5.90 -4.79
N LYS A 172 2.65 5.09 -4.20
CA LYS A 172 3.49 5.53 -3.09
C LYS A 172 4.49 6.59 -3.54
N GLU A 173 5.07 6.44 -4.73
CA GLU A 173 5.94 7.45 -5.33
C GLU A 173 5.22 8.78 -5.54
N GLU A 174 4.02 8.77 -6.15
CA GLU A 174 3.21 9.97 -6.34
C GLU A 174 2.84 10.64 -5.00
N LEU A 175 2.43 9.86 -4.00
CA LEU A 175 2.04 10.38 -2.69
C LEU A 175 3.23 10.97 -1.92
N ILE A 176 4.40 10.32 -1.99
CA ILE A 176 5.63 10.81 -1.33
C ILE A 176 6.15 12.07 -2.04
N ALA A 177 6.15 12.09 -3.38
CA ALA A 177 6.53 13.28 -4.15
C ALA A 177 5.62 14.45 -3.76
N TYR A 178 4.29 14.25 -3.80
CA TYR A 178 3.35 15.24 -3.33
C TYR A 178 3.62 15.65 -1.88
N ALA A 179 3.88 14.71 -0.96
CA ALA A 179 4.12 15.01 0.44
C ALA A 179 5.41 15.84 0.68
N THR A 180 6.44 15.68 -0.16
CA THR A 180 7.78 16.25 0.06
C THR A 180 8.09 17.52 -0.75
N GLU A 181 7.36 17.82 -1.84
CA GLU A 181 7.59 19.03 -2.65
C GLU A 181 7.53 20.32 -1.79
N ALA A 182 8.59 21.11 -1.67
CA ALA A 182 8.54 22.31 -0.82
C ALA A 182 7.50 23.34 -1.32
N HIS A 183 6.92 24.13 -0.40
CA HIS A 183 6.03 25.26 -0.72
C HIS A 183 6.71 26.17 -1.76
N SER A 184 6.26 26.11 -3.01
CA SER A 184 6.40 27.26 -3.91
C SER A 184 5.20 28.15 -3.61
N GLU A 185 5.29 28.95 -2.55
CA GLU A 185 4.39 30.09 -2.42
C GLU A 185 4.62 30.98 -3.66
N PRO A 186 3.58 31.34 -4.43
CA PRO A 186 3.72 32.44 -5.36
C PRO A 186 3.94 33.69 -4.50
N GLY A 187 5.18 34.16 -4.49
CA GLY A 187 5.57 35.42 -3.88
C GLY A 187 4.60 36.51 -4.32
N THR A 188 4.00 37.14 -3.31
CA THR A 188 3.29 38.41 -3.43
C THR A 188 4.22 39.42 -4.08
N ALA A 189 3.88 39.83 -5.29
CA ALA A 189 4.37 41.04 -5.93
C ALA A 189 3.20 42.03 -6.04
#